data_AF-A0A1H0EXB0-F1
#
_entry.id   AF-A0A1H0EXB0-F1
#
_cell.length_a   1.000
_cell.length_b   1.000
_cell.length_c   1.000
_cell.angle_alpha   90.00
_cell.angle_beta   90.00
_cell.angle_gamma   90.00
#
_symmetry.space_group_name_H-M   'P 1'
#
loop_
_entity.id
_entity.type
_entity.pdbx_description
1 polymer ?
#
loop_
_entity_poly.entity_id
_entity_poly.type
_entity_poly.pdbx_seq_one_letter_code
_entity_poly.pdbx_strand_id
1 'polypeptide(L)'
;MAETNLSVLKPSRKAVKPGDVFAFRLDGRYGFGRVIRTDAEIGPMTGCVLVYVYRVRSDTMDVPDRAELSPDRLLISPVMTNKLPWSRGYFEVIANQPTGPGEELAQHCFLSAARGTYFDESGHQLPGPVEPVGDYALHSFRTLDDQISDALGVARVP
;
A
#
# COMPACT_ATOMS: atom_id res chain seq x y z
N MET A 1 9.88 -9.67 -19.42
CA MET A 1 9.60 -8.87 -18.20
C MET A 1 8.60 -9.67 -17.39
N ALA A 2 8.61 -9.56 -16.06
CA ALA A 2 7.53 -10.15 -15.26
C ALA A 2 6.18 -9.57 -15.70
N GLU A 3 5.20 -10.42 -15.98
CA GLU A 3 3.83 -9.99 -16.23
C GLU A 3 3.21 -9.48 -14.92
N THR A 4 2.36 -8.46 -15.01
CA THR A 4 1.55 -7.92 -13.90
C THR A 4 0.16 -7.55 -14.42
N ASN A 5 -0.88 -7.69 -13.61
CA ASN A 5 -2.21 -7.14 -13.92
C ASN A 5 -2.22 -5.59 -13.84
N LEU A 6 -1.36 -5.03 -13.00
CA LEU A 6 -1.07 -3.61 -12.93
C LEU A 6 -0.51 -3.12 -14.27
N SER A 7 -1.17 -2.11 -14.83
CA SER A 7 -0.66 -1.38 -15.99
C SER A 7 0.43 -0.41 -15.57
N VAL A 8 1.44 -0.24 -16.42
CA VAL A 8 2.39 0.87 -16.31
C VAL A 8 1.68 2.17 -16.69
N LEU A 9 1.68 3.13 -15.77
CA LEU A 9 1.28 4.52 -15.95
C LEU A 9 2.52 5.35 -16.30
N LYS A 10 3.09 6.04 -15.32
CA LYS A 10 4.19 6.99 -15.50
C LYS A 10 5.32 6.74 -14.49
N PRO A 11 6.50 6.27 -14.95
CA PRO A 11 7.66 6.10 -14.09
C PRO A 11 8.09 7.40 -13.41
N SER A 12 8.36 7.34 -12.10
CA SER A 12 8.83 8.47 -11.31
C SER A 12 9.89 8.06 -10.30
N ARG A 13 11.02 8.76 -10.29
CA ARG A 13 12.09 8.61 -9.28
C ARG A 13 12.05 9.66 -8.19
N LYS A 14 11.00 10.49 -8.17
CA LYS A 14 10.81 11.47 -7.10
C LYS A 14 10.64 10.75 -5.76
N ALA A 15 11.17 11.34 -4.70
CA ALA A 15 10.92 10.85 -3.35
C ALA A 15 9.42 10.97 -3.03
N VAL A 16 8.82 9.85 -2.63
CA VAL A 16 7.47 9.81 -2.05
C VAL A 16 7.49 10.35 -0.63
N LYS A 17 6.37 10.91 -0.19
CA LYS A 17 6.20 11.56 1.10
C LYS A 17 4.93 11.07 1.79
N PRO A 18 4.86 11.10 3.13
CA PRO A 18 3.61 10.92 3.85
C PRO A 18 2.52 11.84 3.30
N GLY A 19 1.31 11.30 3.15
CA GLY A 19 0.16 11.98 2.55
C GLY A 19 0.11 11.95 1.02
N ASP A 20 1.12 11.46 0.31
CA ASP A 20 1.03 11.27 -1.14
C ASP A 20 -0.11 10.29 -1.46
N VAL A 21 -1.12 10.77 -2.18
CA VAL A 21 -2.17 9.96 -2.77
C VAL A 21 -1.66 9.49 -4.12
N PHE A 22 -1.68 8.18 -4.35
CA PHE A 22 -1.25 7.57 -5.59
C PHE A 22 -2.39 6.81 -6.26
N ALA A 23 -2.36 6.78 -7.59
CA ALA A 23 -3.23 5.95 -8.41
C ALA A 23 -2.45 4.77 -9.00
N PHE A 24 -3.16 3.70 -9.29
CA PHE A 24 -2.70 2.55 -10.06
C PHE A 24 -3.82 2.09 -10.99
N ARG A 25 -3.52 1.38 -12.07
CA ARG A 25 -4.54 0.89 -13.00
C ARG A 25 -4.45 -0.63 -13.13
N LEU A 26 -5.60 -1.28 -12.99
CA LEU A 26 -5.77 -2.73 -13.10
C LEU A 26 -7.15 -2.99 -13.68
N ASP A 27 -7.29 -3.95 -14.60
CA ASP A 27 -8.57 -4.27 -15.26
C ASP A 27 -9.31 -3.03 -15.81
N GLY A 28 -8.57 -2.17 -16.52
CA GLY A 28 -9.11 -0.97 -17.15
C GLY A 28 -9.50 0.19 -16.22
N ARG A 29 -9.55 -0.01 -14.89
CA ARG A 29 -9.98 0.99 -13.91
C ARG A 29 -8.86 1.44 -12.98
N TYR A 30 -8.94 2.68 -12.52
CA TYR A 30 -8.04 3.24 -11.53
C TYR A 30 -8.44 2.80 -10.13
N GLY A 31 -7.44 2.42 -9.34
CA GLY A 31 -7.53 2.28 -7.89
C GLY A 31 -6.57 3.26 -7.22
N PHE A 32 -6.74 3.42 -5.92
CA PHE A 32 -6.08 4.49 -5.18
C PHE A 32 -5.47 3.99 -3.89
N GLY A 33 -4.39 4.63 -3.48
CA GLY A 33 -3.76 4.41 -2.20
C GLY A 33 -3.12 5.67 -1.68
N ARG A 34 -2.60 5.58 -0.45
CA ARG A 34 -1.95 6.70 0.23
C ARG A 34 -0.67 6.22 0.92
N VAL A 35 0.37 7.03 0.84
CA VAL A 35 1.59 6.84 1.62
C VAL A 35 1.35 7.32 3.05
N ILE A 36 1.53 6.44 4.02
CA ILE A 36 1.31 6.72 5.45
C ILE A 36 2.62 7.06 6.15
N ARG A 37 3.68 6.27 5.88
CA ARG A 37 5.04 6.46 6.41
C ARG A 37 6.08 6.13 5.35
N THR A 38 7.28 6.69 5.49
CA THR A 38 8.42 6.43 4.59
C THR A 38 9.67 5.96 5.33
N ASP A 39 9.52 5.71 6.62
CA ASP A 39 10.52 5.37 7.63
C ASP A 39 10.15 4.08 8.37
N ALA A 40 9.22 3.28 7.83
CA ALA A 40 8.82 2.02 8.44
C ALA A 40 9.97 1.00 8.46
N GLU A 41 9.92 0.08 9.42
CA GLU A 41 10.99 -0.86 9.74
C GLU A 41 10.55 -2.32 9.68
N ILE A 42 11.38 -3.17 9.06
CA ILE A 42 11.21 -4.62 8.99
C ILE A 42 12.51 -5.28 9.45
N GLY A 43 12.60 -5.58 10.75
CA GLY A 43 13.84 -6.02 11.37
C GLY A 43 14.97 -5.00 11.13
N PRO A 44 16.11 -5.37 10.54
CA PRO A 44 17.21 -4.45 10.28
C PRO A 44 16.97 -3.53 9.07
N MET A 45 15.89 -3.73 8.32
CA MET A 45 15.58 -2.94 7.13
C MET A 45 14.78 -1.69 7.52
N THR A 46 15.36 -0.52 7.30
CA THR A 46 14.71 0.77 7.56
C THR A 46 14.33 1.50 6.27
N GLY A 47 13.48 2.51 6.37
CA GLY A 47 13.07 3.33 5.22
C GLY A 47 12.10 2.62 4.27
N CYS A 48 11.34 1.65 4.80
CA CYS A 48 10.23 1.04 4.08
C CYS A 48 9.09 2.06 3.92
N VAL A 49 8.35 1.95 2.83
CA VAL A 49 7.18 2.80 2.57
C VAL A 49 5.94 2.05 3.01
N LEU A 50 5.29 2.54 4.06
CA LEU A 50 3.99 2.03 4.48
C LEU A 50 2.90 2.70 3.64
N VAL A 51 2.08 1.88 2.99
CA VAL A 51 0.96 2.34 2.17
C VAL A 51 -0.36 1.71 2.61
N TYR A 52 -1.41 2.48 2.43
CA TYR A 52 -2.79 2.01 2.40
C TYR A 52 -3.27 1.94 0.95
N VAL A 53 -4.05 0.91 0.64
CA VAL A 53 -4.70 0.73 -0.67
C VAL A 53 -6.20 0.60 -0.41
N TYR A 54 -7.01 1.43 -1.07
CA TYR A 54 -8.44 1.56 -0.77
C TYR A 54 -9.31 0.86 -1.81
N ARG A 55 -10.55 0.51 -1.41
CA ARG A 55 -11.53 -0.17 -2.27
C ARG A 55 -12.14 0.72 -3.35
N VAL A 56 -11.96 2.04 -3.26
CA VAL A 56 -12.50 3.00 -4.22
C VAL A 56 -11.86 2.80 -5.59
N ARG A 57 -12.70 2.83 -6.64
CA ARG A 57 -12.32 2.60 -8.04
C ARG A 57 -12.97 3.65 -8.92
N SER A 58 -12.27 4.10 -9.95
CA SER A 58 -12.75 5.13 -10.88
C SER A 58 -12.31 4.85 -12.32
N ASP A 59 -13.02 5.42 -13.28
CA ASP A 59 -12.64 5.41 -14.69
C ASP A 59 -11.68 6.57 -15.02
N THR A 60 -11.58 7.56 -14.13
CA THR A 60 -10.63 8.68 -14.19
C THR A 60 -9.58 8.58 -13.09
N MET A 61 -8.49 9.33 -13.26
CA MET A 61 -7.40 9.42 -12.29
C MET A 61 -7.57 10.60 -11.32
N ASP A 62 -8.79 11.15 -11.23
CA ASP A 62 -9.08 12.24 -10.31
C ASP A 62 -8.93 11.77 -8.86
N VAL A 63 -8.48 12.68 -7.99
CA VAL A 63 -8.33 12.37 -6.57
C VAL A 63 -9.69 12.02 -5.98
N PRO A 64 -9.86 10.85 -5.35
CA PRO A 64 -11.13 10.47 -4.74
C PRO A 64 -11.56 11.45 -3.65
N ASP A 65 -12.85 11.41 -3.30
CA ASP A 65 -13.33 12.05 -2.07
C ASP A 65 -12.50 11.55 -0.89
N ARG A 66 -12.11 12.47 -0.02
CA ARG A 66 -11.32 12.18 1.19
C ARG A 66 -12.00 11.13 2.07
N ALA A 67 -13.33 11.08 2.10
CA ALA A 67 -14.10 10.07 2.83
C ALA A 67 -13.92 8.64 2.30
N GLU A 68 -13.48 8.46 1.05
CA GLU A 68 -13.15 7.14 0.50
C GLU A 68 -11.71 6.70 0.83
N LEU A 69 -10.89 7.59 1.39
CA LEU A 69 -9.49 7.36 1.77
C LEU A 69 -9.34 7.17 3.28
N SER A 70 -10.23 6.39 3.89
CA SER A 70 -10.26 6.09 5.32
C SER A 70 -9.87 4.63 5.63
N PRO A 71 -9.39 4.32 6.86
CA PRO A 71 -8.96 2.96 7.22
C PRO A 71 -10.06 1.88 7.12
N ASP A 72 -11.33 2.23 7.31
CA ASP A 72 -12.46 1.29 7.12
C ASP A 72 -12.75 0.98 5.63
N ARG A 73 -12.04 1.67 4.72
CA ARG A 73 -12.15 1.57 3.26
C ARG A 73 -10.97 0.85 2.61
N LEU A 74 -10.11 0.21 3.41
CA LEU A 74 -8.99 -0.58 2.89
C LEU A 74 -9.47 -1.74 2.01
N LEU A 75 -8.78 -1.93 0.88
CA LEU A 75 -8.95 -3.06 -0.03
C LEU A 75 -8.13 -4.27 0.43
N ILE A 76 -6.94 -4.01 0.92
CA ILE A 76 -6.00 -4.98 1.49
C ILE A 76 -5.46 -4.43 2.81
N SER A 77 -4.95 -5.29 3.69
CA SER A 77 -4.25 -4.88 4.91
C SER A 77 -3.11 -3.90 4.58
N PRO A 78 -2.69 -3.05 5.55
CA PRO A 78 -1.55 -2.16 5.36
C PRO A 78 -0.33 -2.91 4.82
N VAL A 79 0.39 -2.31 3.87
CA VAL A 79 1.52 -2.95 3.19
C VAL A 79 2.77 -2.12 3.33
N MET A 80 3.87 -2.75 3.73
CA MET A 80 5.20 -2.16 3.64
C MET A 80 5.83 -2.54 2.30
N THR A 81 6.23 -1.54 1.53
CA THR A 81 6.84 -1.69 0.21
C THR A 81 8.09 -0.83 0.06
N ASN A 82 8.72 -0.88 -1.11
CA ASN A 82 9.84 -0.04 -1.48
C ASN A 82 9.42 0.96 -2.57
N LYS A 83 10.37 1.71 -3.14
CA LYS A 83 10.08 2.73 -4.16
C LYS A 83 9.88 2.16 -5.58
N LEU A 84 9.90 0.83 -5.77
CA LEU A 84 9.78 0.22 -7.10
C LEU A 84 8.42 0.42 -7.77
N PRO A 85 7.26 0.39 -7.07
CA PRO A 85 5.97 0.66 -7.70
C PRO A 85 5.95 2.01 -8.44
N TRP A 86 6.52 3.06 -7.84
CA TRP A 86 6.63 4.38 -8.48
C TRP A 86 7.73 4.46 -9.54
N SER A 87 8.93 3.95 -9.25
CA SER A 87 10.06 4.07 -10.19
C SER A 87 9.88 3.23 -11.46
N ARG A 88 9.01 2.22 -11.44
CA ARG A 88 8.56 1.46 -12.62
C ARG A 88 7.23 1.95 -13.20
N GLY A 89 6.59 2.94 -12.58
CA GLY A 89 5.40 3.60 -13.09
C GLY A 89 4.09 2.85 -12.85
N TYR A 90 4.07 1.82 -12.02
CA TYR A 90 2.81 1.16 -11.63
C TYR A 90 1.97 2.07 -10.74
N PHE A 91 2.62 2.87 -9.89
CA PHE A 91 1.99 3.87 -9.04
C PHE A 91 2.37 5.28 -9.52
N GLU A 92 1.37 6.15 -9.66
CA GLU A 92 1.55 7.57 -9.98
C GLU A 92 1.02 8.43 -8.83
N VAL A 93 1.82 9.36 -8.32
CA VAL A 93 1.37 10.33 -7.32
C VAL A 93 0.51 11.38 -8.00
N ILE A 94 -0.74 11.53 -7.54
CA ILE A 94 -1.74 12.41 -8.15
C ILE A 94 -2.06 13.64 -7.28
N ALA A 95 -1.81 13.54 -5.97
CA ALA A 95 -1.91 14.64 -5.03
C ALA A 95 -1.08 14.37 -3.76
N ASN A 96 -0.86 15.38 -2.94
CA ASN A 96 -0.42 15.22 -1.57
C ASN A 96 -1.50 15.79 -0.64
N GLN A 97 -2.05 14.95 0.22
CA GLN A 97 -3.03 15.29 1.23
C GLN A 97 -2.51 14.75 2.57
N PRO A 98 -2.11 15.60 3.51
CA PRO A 98 -1.68 15.14 4.84
C PRO A 98 -2.81 14.42 5.59
N THR A 99 -2.47 13.35 6.30
CA THR A 99 -3.40 12.56 7.12
C THR A 99 -3.95 13.41 8.26
N GLY A 100 -5.27 13.38 8.42
CA GLY A 100 -5.97 13.99 9.55
C GLY A 100 -6.23 12.99 10.68
N PRO A 101 -6.75 13.45 11.83
CA PRO A 101 -7.22 12.58 12.89
C PRO A 101 -8.24 11.55 12.36
N GLY A 102 -8.03 10.26 12.64
CA GLY A 102 -8.91 9.18 12.22
C GLY A 102 -8.70 8.65 10.80
N GLU A 103 -7.75 9.20 10.03
CA GLU A 103 -7.42 8.73 8.68
C GLU A 103 -6.28 7.69 8.66
N GLU A 104 -5.67 7.45 9.81
CA GLU A 104 -4.69 6.39 10.04
C GLU A 104 -5.27 5.40 11.05
N LEU A 105 -4.86 4.14 10.94
CA LEU A 105 -5.14 3.15 11.97
C LEU A 105 -4.51 3.58 13.29
N ALA A 106 -5.23 3.35 14.40
CA ALA A 106 -4.70 3.66 15.73
C ALA A 106 -3.47 2.81 16.09
N GLN A 107 -3.36 1.62 15.51
CA GLN A 107 -2.23 0.71 15.66
C GLN A 107 -2.07 -0.08 14.36
N HIS A 108 -0.90 -0.03 13.73
CA HIS A 108 -0.56 -0.98 12.68
C HIS A 108 -0.13 -2.30 13.30
N CYS A 109 -0.46 -3.40 12.64
CA CYS A 109 -0.09 -4.74 13.08
C CYS A 109 0.33 -5.57 11.89
N PHE A 110 1.48 -6.23 11.99
CA PHE A 110 2.05 -7.04 10.95
C PHE A 110 2.52 -8.38 11.51
N LEU A 111 2.08 -9.48 10.91
CA LEU A 111 2.49 -10.83 11.31
C LEU A 111 3.82 -11.20 10.64
N SER A 112 4.82 -11.52 11.46
CA SER A 112 6.00 -12.24 11.00
C SER A 112 5.70 -13.74 10.96
N ALA A 113 5.33 -14.26 9.78
CA ALA A 113 5.03 -15.70 9.62
C ALA A 113 6.20 -16.59 10.07
N ALA A 114 7.44 -16.16 9.84
CA ALA A 114 8.64 -16.90 10.25
C ALA A 114 8.82 -16.97 11.78
N ARG A 115 8.32 -15.98 12.53
CA ARG A 115 8.47 -15.89 13.99
C ARG A 115 7.18 -16.19 14.76
N GLY A 116 6.02 -16.22 14.08
CA GLY A 116 4.71 -16.31 14.72
C GLY A 116 4.44 -15.14 15.68
N THR A 117 4.96 -13.95 15.36
CA THR A 117 4.94 -12.77 16.24
C THR A 117 4.46 -11.54 15.48
N TYR A 118 3.78 -10.63 16.18
CA TYR A 118 3.22 -9.41 15.63
C TYR A 118 4.13 -8.21 15.91
N PHE A 119 4.23 -7.30 14.95
CA PHE A 119 5.02 -6.07 15.06
C PHE A 119 4.22 -4.87 14.56
N ASP A 120 4.54 -3.68 15.06
CA ASP A 120 4.10 -2.42 14.45
C ASP A 120 5.02 -1.99 13.29
N GLU A 121 4.72 -0.85 12.66
CA GLU A 121 5.53 -0.28 11.57
C GLU A 121 6.92 0.21 12.00
N SER A 122 7.15 0.35 13.31
CA SER A 122 8.44 0.74 13.90
C SER A 122 9.24 -0.49 14.36
N GLY A 123 8.76 -1.70 14.10
CA GLY A 123 9.41 -2.94 14.50
C GLY A 123 9.26 -3.29 15.99
N HIS A 124 8.39 -2.61 16.75
CA HIS A 124 8.08 -3.00 18.11
C HIS A 124 7.18 -4.23 18.12
N GLN A 125 7.52 -5.19 18.96
CA GLN A 125 6.70 -6.38 19.14
C GLN A 125 5.37 -6.04 19.85
N LEU A 126 4.28 -6.55 19.31
CA LEU A 126 2.94 -6.44 19.88
C LEU A 126 2.57 -7.72 20.65
N PRO A 127 1.74 -7.60 21.71
CA PRO A 127 1.33 -8.76 22.53
C PRO A 127 0.35 -9.69 21.81
N GLY A 128 -0.27 -9.25 20.71
CA GLY A 128 -1.23 -10.01 19.93
C GLY A 128 -1.67 -9.27 18.67
N PRO A 129 -2.58 -9.88 17.87
CA PRO A 129 -3.07 -9.28 16.64
C PRO A 129 -3.96 -8.06 16.92
N VAL A 130 -3.84 -7.03 16.08
CA VAL A 130 -4.76 -5.89 16.00
C VAL A 130 -5.16 -5.72 14.54
N GLU A 131 -6.45 -5.87 14.24
CA GLU A 131 -6.91 -5.84 12.85
C GLU A 131 -6.93 -4.42 12.26
N PRO A 132 -6.64 -4.26 10.95
CA PRO A 132 -6.23 -5.30 10.00
C PRO A 132 -4.76 -5.73 10.18
N VAL A 133 -4.50 -7.05 10.17
CA VAL A 133 -3.14 -7.59 10.22
C VAL A 133 -2.55 -7.70 8.81
N GLY A 134 -1.42 -7.01 8.58
CA GLY A 134 -0.61 -7.14 7.36
C GLY A 134 0.53 -8.15 7.50
N ASP A 135 1.33 -8.30 6.45
CA ASP A 135 2.53 -9.14 6.49
C ASP A 135 3.74 -8.33 6.97
N TYR A 136 4.51 -8.88 7.91
CA TYR A 136 5.78 -8.27 8.34
C TYR A 136 6.89 -8.62 7.33
N ALA A 137 6.74 -8.10 6.11
CA ALA A 137 7.59 -8.37 4.96
C ALA A 137 7.66 -7.17 4.01
N LEU A 138 8.75 -7.07 3.24
CA LEU A 138 8.89 -6.05 2.20
C LEU A 138 8.22 -6.54 0.91
N HIS A 139 7.16 -5.86 0.50
CA HIS A 139 6.47 -6.16 -0.75
C HIS A 139 7.08 -5.37 -1.92
N SER A 140 7.12 -6.01 -3.07
CA SER A 140 7.43 -5.37 -4.35
C SER A 140 6.13 -5.03 -5.10
N PHE A 141 6.26 -4.35 -6.24
CA PHE A 141 5.12 -4.13 -7.14
C PHE A 141 4.43 -5.43 -7.59
N ARG A 142 5.14 -6.57 -7.65
CA ARG A 142 4.54 -7.87 -8.02
C ARG A 142 3.67 -8.45 -6.91
N THR A 143 4.17 -8.44 -5.68
CA THR A 143 3.40 -8.96 -4.55
C THR A 143 2.23 -8.04 -4.18
N LEU A 144 2.33 -6.74 -4.52
CA LEU A 144 1.20 -5.81 -4.47
C LEU A 144 0.19 -6.11 -5.58
N ASP A 145 0.65 -6.40 -6.81
CA ASP A 145 -0.19 -6.84 -7.92
C ASP A 145 -1.03 -8.07 -7.54
N ASP A 146 -0.39 -9.10 -6.97
CA ASP A 146 -1.07 -10.32 -6.51
C ASP A 146 -2.15 -10.01 -5.45
N GLN A 147 -1.79 -9.27 -4.39
CA GLN A 147 -2.72 -8.93 -3.31
C GLN A 147 -3.91 -8.10 -3.80
N ILE A 148 -3.67 -7.13 -4.67
CA ILE A 148 -4.73 -6.31 -5.26
C ILE A 148 -5.60 -7.15 -6.20
N SER A 149 -4.99 -8.05 -6.98
CA SER A 149 -5.71 -8.94 -7.89
C SER A 149 -6.63 -9.87 -7.11
N ASP A 150 -6.13 -10.51 -6.06
CA ASP A 150 -6.92 -11.40 -5.20
C ASP A 150 -8.10 -10.66 -4.57
N ALA A 151 -7.85 -9.47 -4.01
CA ALA A 151 -8.88 -8.66 -3.35
C ALA A 151 -9.96 -8.19 -4.32
N LEU A 152 -9.63 -8.05 -5.61
CA LEU A 152 -10.57 -7.67 -6.67
C LEU A 152 -11.15 -8.87 -7.44
N GLY A 153 -10.76 -10.12 -7.10
CA GLY A 153 -11.20 -11.32 -7.80
C GLY A 153 -10.65 -11.46 -9.23
N VAL A 154 -9.52 -10.81 -9.52
CA VAL A 154 -8.81 -10.92 -10.80
C VAL A 154 -7.78 -12.04 -10.72
N ALA A 155 -7.73 -12.91 -11.73
CA ALA A 155 -6.75 -13.99 -11.77
C ALA A 155 -5.32 -13.43 -11.80
N ARG A 156 -4.44 -13.95 -10.94
CA ARG A 156 -3.02 -13.60 -10.93
C ARG A 156 -2.36 -13.99 -12.25
N VAL A 157 -1.34 -13.23 -12.63
CA VAL A 157 -0.48 -13.54 -13.78
C VAL A 157 0.73 -14.40 -13.35
N PRO A 158 1.33 -15.19 -14.25
CA PRO A 158 2.47 -16.08 -13.94
C PRO A 158 3.77 -15.40 -13.48
#